data_AF-A0A1T0CSN7-F1
#
_entry.id   AF-A0A1T0CSN7-F1
#
_cell.length_a   1.000
_cell.length_b   1.000
_cell.length_c   1.000
_cell.angle_alpha   90.00
_cell.angle_beta   90.00
_cell.angle_gamma   90.00
#
_symmetry.space_group_name_H-M   'P 1'
#
loop_
_entity.id
_entity.type
_entity.pdbx_description
1 polymer ?
#
loop_
_entity_poly.entity_id
_entity_poly.type
_entity_poly.pdbx_seq_one_letter_code
_entity_poly.pdbx_strand_id
1 'polypeptide(L)'
;MIKLLQKSGLIIVLSLPFMAYANTAASPTAHEEAAVDFCSFATEGVMRIAAARQVGIDQAKLVGELNQSMGAMRSQMAAATADTLDQYWKDATERLYQEPIYGSEPDKQAFVMAVGESSFNHCLEQTLAAPTS
;
A
#
# COMPACT_ATOMS: atom_id res chain seq x y z
N MET A 1 43.63 -32.51 49.88
CA MET A 1 44.74 -31.82 49.17
C MET A 1 44.13 -30.68 48.36
N ILE A 2 44.39 -29.41 48.74
CA ILE A 2 45.20 -28.42 47.96
C ILE A 2 44.44 -28.00 46.68
N LYS A 3 43.65 -26.91 46.63
CA LYS A 3 43.98 -25.46 46.59
C LYS A 3 44.93 -25.06 45.43
N LEU A 4 44.56 -23.98 44.72
CA LEU A 4 45.40 -23.15 43.84
C LEU A 4 45.83 -23.75 42.48
N LEU A 5 46.06 -23.03 41.38
CA LEU A 5 45.82 -21.66 40.88
C LEU A 5 46.29 -21.77 39.39
N GLN A 6 45.55 -21.28 38.39
CA GLN A 6 45.80 -19.99 37.73
C GLN A 6 47.28 -19.70 37.40
N LYS A 7 47.54 -19.47 36.10
CA LYS A 7 48.61 -18.65 35.43
C LYS A 7 49.10 -19.40 34.19
N SER A 8 49.21 -18.85 32.99
CA SER A 8 48.97 -17.51 32.45
C SER A 8 48.89 -17.69 30.93
N GLY A 9 47.92 -17.06 30.28
CA GLY A 9 47.76 -17.09 28.83
C GLY A 9 46.82 -15.99 28.38
N LEU A 10 47.35 -14.77 28.44
CA LEU A 10 46.74 -13.52 27.99
C LEU A 10 46.31 -13.62 26.51
N ILE A 11 45.00 -13.57 26.21
CA ILE A 11 44.50 -12.88 25.01
C ILE A 11 43.35 -11.97 25.42
N ILE A 12 43.59 -10.71 25.12
CA ILE A 12 42.79 -9.52 25.33
C ILE A 12 41.63 -9.51 24.32
N VAL A 13 40.44 -9.23 24.84
CA VAL A 13 39.33 -8.45 24.27
C VAL A 13 39.13 -8.51 22.76
N LEU A 14 38.03 -9.16 22.37
CA LEU A 14 37.05 -8.54 21.48
C LEU A 14 35.67 -8.86 22.05
N SER A 15 35.36 -8.19 23.17
CA SER A 15 33.98 -7.83 23.49
C SER A 15 33.50 -6.96 22.34
N LEU A 16 33.01 -7.58 21.27
CA LEU A 16 32.12 -6.91 20.36
C LEU A 16 30.93 -6.52 21.21
N PRO A 17 30.66 -5.21 21.41
CA PRO A 17 29.33 -4.85 21.85
C PRO A 17 28.45 -5.42 20.76
N PHE A 18 27.63 -6.42 21.11
CA PHE A 18 26.35 -6.56 20.44
C PHE A 18 25.65 -5.24 20.73
N MET A 19 25.96 -4.22 19.91
CA MET A 19 25.10 -3.09 19.68
C MET A 19 23.84 -3.76 19.19
N ALA A 20 22.92 -3.98 20.13
CA ALA A 20 21.52 -4.10 19.85
C ALA A 20 21.18 -2.80 19.12
N TYR A 21 21.37 -2.80 17.80
CA TYR A 21 20.45 -2.09 16.94
C TYR A 21 19.13 -2.84 17.10
N ALA A 22 18.48 -2.61 18.24
CA ALA A 22 17.05 -2.46 18.22
C ALA A 22 16.82 -1.37 17.18
N ASN A 23 16.62 -1.79 15.93
CA ASN A 23 16.02 -0.94 14.94
C ASN A 23 14.67 -0.58 15.55
N THR A 24 14.62 0.55 16.24
CA THR A 24 13.38 1.30 16.40
C THR A 24 12.98 1.61 14.97
N ALA A 25 12.22 0.70 14.34
CA ALA A 25 11.30 1.12 13.30
C ALA A 25 10.50 2.24 13.97
N ALA A 26 10.75 3.47 13.54
CA ALA A 26 10.03 4.61 14.07
C ALA A 26 8.54 4.30 13.86
N SER A 27 7.73 4.48 14.90
CA SER A 27 6.28 4.40 14.74
C SER A 27 5.89 5.42 13.67
N PRO A 28 4.97 5.06 12.75
CA PRO A 28 4.54 5.97 11.72
C PRO A 28 3.98 7.25 12.36
N THR A 29 4.27 8.37 11.73
CA THR A 29 3.68 9.67 12.06
C THR A 29 2.18 9.66 11.74
N ALA A 30 1.41 10.54 12.37
CA ALA A 30 -0.02 10.68 12.07
C ALA A 30 -0.28 10.99 10.57
N HIS A 31 0.67 11.62 9.89
CA HIS A 31 0.61 11.85 8.45
C HIS A 31 0.80 10.56 7.65
N GLU A 32 1.77 9.71 8.04
CA GLU A 32 1.98 8.40 7.42
C GLU A 32 0.80 7.46 7.66
N GLU A 33 0.21 7.46 8.85
CA GLU A 33 -1.02 6.69 9.14
C GLU A 33 -2.18 7.15 8.26
N ALA A 34 -2.41 8.46 8.15
CA ALA A 34 -3.46 9.00 7.28
C ALA A 34 -3.21 8.69 5.78
N ALA A 35 -1.95 8.70 5.34
CA ALA A 35 -1.58 8.33 3.98
C ALA A 35 -1.84 6.84 3.71
N VAL A 36 -1.49 5.96 4.66
CA VAL A 36 -1.78 4.52 4.57
C VAL A 36 -3.28 4.27 4.52
N ASP A 37 -4.08 4.93 5.36
CA ASP A 37 -5.54 4.78 5.36
C ASP A 37 -6.16 5.22 4.03
N PHE A 38 -5.78 6.41 3.56
CA PHE A 38 -6.24 6.93 2.26
C PHE A 38 -5.84 6.00 1.11
N CYS A 39 -4.57 5.59 1.04
CA CYS A 39 -4.08 4.74 -0.04
C CYS A 39 -4.63 3.33 0.01
N SER A 40 -4.91 2.79 1.19
CA SER A 40 -5.62 1.51 1.34
C SER A 40 -7.01 1.60 0.73
N PHE A 41 -7.76 2.64 1.09
CA PHE A 41 -9.11 2.86 0.57
C PHE A 41 -9.13 3.11 -0.94
N ALA A 42 -8.23 3.96 -1.43
CA ALA A 42 -8.09 4.25 -2.85
C ALA A 42 -7.76 2.98 -3.64
N THR A 43 -6.86 2.16 -3.13
CA THR A 43 -6.45 0.88 -3.73
C THR A 43 -7.59 -0.12 -3.76
N GLU A 44 -8.42 -0.20 -2.72
CA GLU A 44 -9.59 -1.09 -2.73
C GLU A 44 -10.52 -0.77 -3.90
N GLY A 45 -10.76 0.52 -4.17
CA GLY A 45 -11.53 0.94 -5.35
C GLY A 45 -10.89 0.49 -6.66
N VAL A 46 -9.56 0.61 -6.79
CA VAL A 46 -8.82 0.14 -7.98
C VAL A 46 -8.90 -1.38 -8.14
N MET A 47 -8.82 -2.14 -7.05
CA MET A 47 -8.98 -3.60 -7.08
C MET A 47 -10.41 -3.99 -7.50
N ARG A 48 -11.42 -3.26 -7.06
CA ARG A 48 -12.82 -3.46 -7.49
C ARG A 48 -12.98 -3.17 -8.98
N ILE A 49 -12.34 -2.12 -9.51
CA ILE A 49 -12.31 -1.81 -10.95
C ILE A 49 -11.64 -2.95 -11.73
N ALA A 50 -10.48 -3.44 -11.26
CA ALA A 50 -9.78 -4.56 -11.88
C ALA A 50 -10.64 -5.83 -11.88
N ALA A 51 -11.30 -6.14 -10.76
CA ALA A 51 -12.20 -7.29 -10.66
C ALA A 51 -13.40 -7.15 -11.60
N ALA A 52 -14.02 -5.96 -11.67
CA ALA A 52 -15.12 -5.66 -12.58
C ALA A 52 -14.71 -5.90 -14.05
N ARG A 53 -13.50 -5.45 -14.42
CA ARG A 53 -12.91 -5.73 -15.73
C ARG A 53 -12.78 -7.23 -15.98
N GLN A 54 -12.23 -7.98 -15.03
CA GLN A 54 -11.98 -9.43 -15.19
C GLN A 54 -13.26 -10.29 -15.26
N VAL A 55 -14.41 -9.76 -14.81
CA VAL A 55 -15.72 -10.42 -14.99
C VAL A 55 -16.52 -9.86 -16.18
N GLY A 56 -15.94 -8.95 -16.96
CA GLY A 56 -16.55 -8.43 -18.19
C GLY A 56 -17.65 -7.38 -17.98
N ILE A 57 -17.64 -6.65 -16.85
CA ILE A 57 -18.53 -5.50 -16.68
C ILE A 57 -18.12 -4.42 -17.69
N ASP A 58 -19.11 -3.89 -18.42
CA ASP A 58 -18.93 -2.79 -19.36
C ASP A 58 -18.40 -1.52 -18.67
N GLN A 59 -17.51 -0.78 -19.37
CA GLN A 59 -16.85 0.40 -18.80
C GLN A 59 -17.84 1.50 -18.45
N ALA A 60 -18.81 1.79 -19.34
CA ALA A 60 -19.79 2.84 -19.09
C ALA A 60 -20.68 2.48 -17.91
N LYS A 61 -21.03 1.20 -17.75
CA LYS A 61 -21.75 0.70 -16.58
C LYS A 61 -20.94 0.92 -15.29
N LEU A 62 -19.67 0.51 -15.25
CA LEU A 62 -18.82 0.69 -14.07
C LEU A 62 -18.64 2.18 -13.72
N VAL A 63 -18.41 3.04 -14.71
CA VAL A 63 -18.29 4.49 -14.51
C VAL A 63 -19.57 5.05 -13.88
N GLY A 64 -20.75 4.58 -14.29
CA GLY A 64 -22.02 4.94 -13.66
C GLY A 64 -22.07 4.56 -12.17
N GLU A 65 -21.68 3.32 -11.85
CA GLU A 65 -21.65 2.81 -10.46
C GLU A 65 -20.64 3.55 -9.57
N LEU A 66 -19.46 3.88 -10.11
CA LEU A 66 -18.44 4.66 -9.42
C LEU A 66 -18.92 6.09 -9.15
N ASN A 67 -19.53 6.75 -10.13
CA ASN A 67 -20.08 8.11 -9.96
C ASN A 67 -21.17 8.15 -8.89
N GLN A 68 -22.04 7.14 -8.85
CA GLN A 68 -23.07 7.01 -7.80
C GLN A 68 -22.43 6.84 -6.41
N SER A 69 -21.42 5.95 -6.31
CA SER A 69 -20.70 5.70 -5.07
C SER A 69 -19.97 6.95 -4.56
N MET A 70 -19.27 7.66 -5.45
CA MET A 70 -18.60 8.93 -5.13
C MET A 70 -19.59 10.01 -4.71
N GLY A 71 -20.78 10.08 -5.32
CA GLY A 71 -21.85 10.97 -4.89
C GLY A 71 -22.26 10.77 -3.43
N ALA A 72 -22.36 9.51 -2.99
CA ALA A 72 -22.68 9.18 -1.59
C ALA A 72 -21.51 9.48 -0.62
N MET A 73 -20.26 9.28 -1.06
CA MET A 73 -19.07 9.45 -0.23
C MET A 73 -18.61 10.90 -0.10
N ARG A 74 -18.91 11.76 -1.07
CA ARG A 74 -18.52 13.19 -1.06
C ARG A 74 -18.95 13.94 0.20
N SER A 75 -20.04 13.53 0.84
CA SER A 75 -20.53 14.14 2.10
C SER A 75 -19.76 13.72 3.35
N GLN A 76 -18.90 12.70 3.25
CA GLN A 76 -18.23 12.05 4.39
C GLN A 76 -16.73 12.38 4.46
N MET A 77 -16.20 13.13 3.49
CA MET A 77 -14.79 13.50 3.42
C MET A 77 -14.61 14.93 2.91
N ALA A 78 -13.41 15.49 3.07
CA ALA A 78 -13.10 16.81 2.53
C ALA A 78 -13.24 16.81 1.00
N ALA A 79 -13.75 17.92 0.43
CA ALA A 79 -14.00 18.02 -1.01
C ALA A 79 -12.75 17.71 -1.85
N ALA A 80 -11.60 18.27 -1.47
CA ALA A 80 -10.33 18.00 -2.15
C ALA A 80 -9.94 16.51 -2.13
N THR A 81 -10.14 15.82 -0.99
CA THR A 81 -9.89 14.38 -0.89
C THR A 81 -10.84 13.58 -1.78
N ALA A 82 -12.12 13.96 -1.81
CA ALA A 82 -13.11 13.32 -2.68
C ALA A 82 -12.77 13.49 -4.16
N ASP A 83 -12.33 14.68 -4.58
CA ASP A 83 -11.99 14.95 -5.97
C ASP A 83 -10.70 14.24 -6.38
N THR A 84 -9.69 14.18 -5.51
CA THR A 84 -8.49 13.37 -5.74
C THR A 84 -8.84 11.89 -5.91
N LEU A 85 -9.70 11.34 -5.03
CA LEU A 85 -10.12 9.96 -5.10
C LEU A 85 -10.95 9.66 -6.37
N ASP A 86 -11.89 10.54 -6.71
CA ASP A 86 -12.71 10.43 -7.92
C ASP A 86 -11.82 10.39 -9.18
N GLN A 87 -10.84 11.29 -9.27
CA GLN A 87 -9.89 11.31 -10.38
C GLN A 87 -9.03 10.04 -10.40
N TYR A 88 -8.51 9.62 -9.25
CA TYR A 88 -7.68 8.41 -9.14
C TYR A 88 -8.40 7.16 -9.67
N TRP A 89 -9.69 7.00 -9.34
CA TRP A 89 -10.50 5.88 -9.83
C TRP A 89 -10.88 5.99 -11.31
N LYS A 90 -11.10 7.20 -11.83
CA LYS A 90 -11.32 7.42 -13.26
C LYS A 90 -10.09 7.03 -14.08
N ASP A 91 -8.92 7.49 -13.68
CA ASP A 91 -7.65 7.16 -14.35
C ASP A 91 -7.37 5.65 -14.30
N ALA A 92 -7.60 5.04 -13.13
CA ALA A 92 -7.50 3.59 -12.97
C ALA A 92 -8.48 2.84 -13.89
N THR A 93 -9.72 3.33 -14.04
CA THR A 93 -10.72 2.74 -14.94
C THR A 93 -10.27 2.82 -16.39
N GLU A 94 -9.80 3.98 -16.85
CA GLU A 94 -9.31 4.15 -18.23
C GLU A 94 -8.14 3.23 -18.55
N ARG A 95 -7.18 3.08 -17.62
CA ARG A 95 -6.03 2.20 -17.78
C ARG A 95 -6.43 0.72 -17.74
N LEU A 96 -7.16 0.30 -16.71
CA LEU A 96 -7.47 -1.12 -16.50
C LEU A 96 -8.42 -1.69 -17.56
N TYR A 97 -9.24 -0.86 -18.20
CA TYR A 97 -10.12 -1.33 -19.28
C TYR A 97 -9.38 -1.59 -20.61
N GLN A 98 -8.11 -1.21 -20.70
CA GLN A 98 -7.23 -1.59 -21.82
C GLN A 98 -6.62 -2.97 -21.62
N GLU A 99 -6.60 -3.49 -20.40
CA GLU A 99 -6.03 -4.79 -20.05
C GLU A 99 -6.91 -5.96 -20.54
N PRO A 100 -6.33 -7.12 -20.88
CA PRO A 100 -7.10 -8.28 -21.28
C PRO A 100 -7.94 -8.84 -20.13
N ILE A 101 -9.02 -9.55 -20.48
CA ILE A 101 -9.72 -10.43 -19.55
C ILE A 101 -9.02 -11.79 -19.60
N TYR A 102 -8.49 -12.23 -18.46
CA TYR A 102 -7.80 -13.51 -18.37
C TYR A 102 -8.78 -14.68 -18.37
N GLY A 103 -8.37 -15.80 -18.97
CA GLY A 103 -9.25 -16.96 -19.14
C GLY A 103 -9.44 -17.81 -17.87
N SER A 104 -8.44 -17.81 -16.97
CA SER A 104 -8.48 -18.63 -15.75
C SER A 104 -8.73 -17.77 -14.51
N GLU A 105 -9.48 -18.32 -13.54
CA GLU A 105 -9.71 -17.62 -12.25
C GLU A 105 -8.42 -17.31 -11.49
N PRO A 106 -7.40 -18.20 -11.44
CA PRO A 106 -6.11 -17.87 -10.84
C PRO A 106 -5.44 -16.66 -11.49
N ASP A 107 -5.47 -16.55 -12.82
CA ASP A 107 -4.83 -15.42 -13.52
C ASP A 107 -5.60 -14.11 -13.28
N LYS A 108 -6.93 -14.16 -13.24
CA LYS A 108 -7.77 -13.01 -12.88
C LYS A 108 -7.44 -12.51 -11.47
N GLN A 109 -7.34 -13.43 -10.51
CA GLN A 109 -7.02 -13.08 -9.12
C GLN A 109 -5.60 -12.52 -9.01
N ALA A 110 -4.62 -13.14 -9.68
CA ALA A 110 -3.25 -12.66 -9.71
C ALA A 110 -3.15 -11.24 -10.29
N PHE A 111 -3.89 -10.96 -11.37
CA PHE A 111 -3.99 -9.62 -11.94
C PHE A 111 -4.56 -8.60 -10.95
N VAL A 112 -5.69 -8.91 -10.29
CA VAL A 112 -6.31 -8.00 -9.31
C VAL A 112 -5.36 -7.71 -8.14
N MET A 113 -4.65 -8.72 -7.64
CA MET A 113 -3.68 -8.55 -6.56
C MET A 113 -2.48 -7.70 -6.98
N ALA A 114 -1.91 -7.94 -8.17
CA ALA A 114 -0.80 -7.16 -8.69
C ALA A 114 -1.18 -5.70 -8.93
N VAL A 115 -2.39 -5.45 -9.42
CA VAL A 115 -2.95 -4.10 -9.56
C VAL A 115 -3.11 -3.45 -8.18
N GLY A 116 -3.60 -4.19 -7.17
CA GLY A 116 -3.71 -3.71 -5.80
C GLY A 116 -2.36 -3.27 -5.22
N GLU A 117 -1.37 -4.16 -5.24
CA GLU A 117 -0.02 -3.87 -4.70
C GLU A 117 0.63 -2.66 -5.40
N SER A 118 0.61 -2.64 -6.74
CA SER A 118 1.19 -1.52 -7.49
C SER A 118 0.48 -0.19 -7.22
N SER A 119 -0.85 -0.21 -7.09
CA SER A 119 -1.64 1.00 -6.83
C SER A 119 -1.41 1.53 -5.41
N PHE A 120 -1.27 0.64 -4.42
CA PHE A 120 -0.99 1.04 -3.05
C PHE A 120 0.39 1.69 -2.93
N ASN A 121 1.42 1.05 -3.47
CA ASN A 121 2.78 1.56 -3.43
C ASN A 121 2.88 2.91 -4.15
N HIS A 122 2.27 3.02 -5.34
CA HIS A 122 2.26 4.27 -6.10
C HIS A 122 1.54 5.42 -5.35
N CYS A 123 0.39 5.12 -4.73
CA CYS A 123 -0.33 6.11 -3.95
C CYS A 123 0.49 6.61 -2.75
N LEU A 124 1.17 5.69 -2.03
CA LEU A 124 2.03 6.06 -0.91
C LEU A 124 3.20 6.93 -1.37
N GLU A 125 3.87 6.56 -2.45
CA GLU A 125 4.96 7.34 -3.04
C GLU A 125 4.52 8.77 -3.34
N GLN A 126 3.35 8.95 -3.98
CA GLN A 126 2.84 10.27 -4.31
C GLN A 126 2.39 11.07 -3.08
N THR A 127 1.71 10.42 -2.13
CA THR A 127 1.13 11.08 -0.96
C THR A 127 2.21 11.52 0.02
N LEU A 128 3.25 10.70 0.21
CA LEU A 128 4.34 10.98 1.15
C LEU A 128 5.47 11.82 0.53
N ALA A 129 5.64 11.81 -0.80
CA ALA A 129 6.61 12.69 -1.48
C ALA A 129 6.08 14.11 -1.71
N ALA A 130 4.77 14.36 -1.52
CA ALA A 130 4.21 15.69 -1.60
C ALA A 130 4.79 16.57 -0.47
N PRO A 131 5.30 17.79 -0.76
CA PRO A 131 5.80 18.66 0.28
C PRO A 131 4.68 18.99 1.26
N THR A 132 4.93 18.79 2.56
CA THR A 132 4.04 19.24 3.63
C THR A 132 3.93 20.77 3.54
N SER A 133 2.81 21.26 3.03
CA SER A 133 2.48 22.70 2.96
C SER A 133 2.31 23.31 4.34
#